data_AF-A0A7J4BCB8-F1
#
_entry.id   AF-A0A7J4BCB8-F1
#
_cell.length_a   1.000
_cell.length_b   1.000
_cell.length_c   1.000
_cell.angle_alpha   90.00
_cell.angle_beta   90.00
_cell.angle_gamma   90.00
#
_symmetry.space_group_name_H-M   'P 1'
#
loop_
_entity.id
_entity.type
_entity.pdbx_description
1 polymer ?
#
loop_
_entity_poly.entity_id
_entity_poly.type
_entity_poly.pdbx_seq_one_letter_code
_entity_poly.pdbx_strand_id
1 'polypeptide(L)'
;MLLKILGMLDILCGIMIIYPFHGVAALVAFLILIKGLISIISSAASKWYFDYLGWIDVIAALLILLNINFVFFAALPILKGLYSIIV
;
A
#
# COMPACT_ATOMS: atom_id res chain seq x y z
N MET A 1 10.28 -9.52 -11.56
CA MET A 1 8.91 -9.54 -12.13
C MET A 1 7.85 -9.36 -11.05
N LEU A 2 7.87 -10.15 -9.97
CA LEU A 2 6.96 -10.00 -8.82
C LEU A 2 6.97 -8.59 -8.19
N LEU A 3 8.16 -8.03 -7.95
CA LEU A 3 8.35 -6.67 -7.40
C LEU A 3 7.64 -5.59 -8.22
N LYS A 4 7.71 -5.70 -9.56
CA LYS A 4 7.06 -4.75 -10.47
C LYS A 4 5.53 -4.82 -10.37
N ILE A 5 4.97 -6.03 -10.26
CA ILE A 5 3.51 -6.23 -10.07
C ILE A 5 3.06 -5.65 -8.72
N LEU A 6 3.84 -5.92 -7.65
CA LEU A 6 3.57 -5.35 -6.33
C LEU A 6 3.70 -3.82 -6.33
N GLY A 7 4.63 -3.26 -7.10
CA GLY A 7 4.77 -1.81 -7.26
C GLY A 7 3.62 -1.17 -8.04
N MET A 8 3.10 -1.85 -9.06
CA MET A 8 1.87 -1.41 -9.75
C MET A 8 0.66 -1.38 -8.80
N LEU A 9 0.56 -2.37 -7.91
CA LEU A 9 -0.49 -2.40 -6.88
C LEU A 9 -0.38 -1.20 -5.93
N ASP A 10 0.83 -0.81 -5.52
CA ASP A 10 1.06 0.32 -4.63
C ASP A 10 0.72 1.66 -5.31
N ILE A 11 1.03 1.81 -6.60
CA ILE A 11 0.62 2.97 -7.38
C ILE A 11 -0.91 3.05 -7.47
N LEU A 12 -1.57 1.92 -7.77
CA LEU A 12 -3.03 1.85 -7.82
C LEU A 12 -3.65 2.22 -6.47
N CYS A 13 -3.03 1.82 -5.36
CA CYS A 13 -3.42 2.24 -4.01
C CYS A 13 -3.47 3.74 -3.87
N GLY A 14 -2.36 4.41 -4.17
CA GLY A 14 -2.27 5.86 -4.01
C GLY A 14 -3.23 6.61 -4.92
N ILE A 15 -3.44 6.12 -6.15
CA ILE A 15 -4.47 6.67 -7.05
C ILE A 15 -5.86 6.52 -6.42
N MET A 16 -6.17 5.37 -5.82
CA MET A 16 -7.47 5.09 -5.21
C MET A 16 -7.73 5.87 -3.91
N ILE A 17 -6.70 6.33 -3.20
CA ILE A 17 -6.84 7.26 -2.08
C ILE A 17 -7.36 8.63 -2.55
N ILE A 18 -7.06 9.02 -3.80
CA ILE A 18 -7.50 10.30 -4.37
C ILE A 18 -8.82 10.11 -5.13
N TYR A 19 -8.95 9.01 -5.86
CA TYR A 19 -10.11 8.67 -6.70
C TYR A 19 -10.65 7.28 -6.33
N PRO A 20 -11.46 7.18 -5.26
CA PRO A 20 -11.99 5.89 -4.81
C PRO A 20 -13.08 5.35 -5.75
N PHE A 21 -12.73 4.35 -6.58
CA PHE A 21 -13.70 3.60 -7.38
C PHE A 21 -14.41 2.55 -6.51
N HIS A 22 -15.65 2.81 -6.10
CA HIS A 22 -16.30 2.14 -4.96
C HIS A 22 -16.36 0.60 -5.06
N GLY A 23 -16.46 0.02 -6.27
CA GLY A 23 -16.48 -1.44 -6.44
C GLY A 23 -15.11 -2.12 -6.35
N VAL A 24 -14.06 -1.47 -6.84
CA VAL A 24 -12.71 -2.07 -6.96
C VAL A 24 -11.79 -1.62 -5.82
N ALA A 25 -12.04 -0.44 -5.26
CA ALA A 25 -11.24 0.16 -4.20
C ALA A 25 -11.22 -0.69 -2.93
N ALA A 26 -12.35 -1.28 -2.53
CA ALA A 26 -12.41 -2.16 -1.36
C ALA A 26 -11.56 -3.43 -1.55
N LEU A 27 -11.62 -4.04 -2.74
CA LEU A 27 -10.81 -5.23 -3.06
C LEU A 27 -9.32 -4.90 -3.06
N VAL A 28 -8.92 -3.81 -3.73
CA VAL A 28 -7.52 -3.37 -3.78
C VAL A 28 -7.02 -3.00 -2.38
N ALA A 29 -7.81 -2.27 -1.60
CA ALA A 29 -7.46 -1.94 -0.23
C ALA A 29 -7.26 -3.19 0.62
N PHE A 30 -8.13 -4.20 0.49
CA PHE A 30 -7.99 -5.44 1.23
C PHE A 30 -6.71 -6.22 0.86
N LEU A 31 -6.39 -6.30 -0.44
CA LEU A 31 -5.15 -6.94 -0.90
C LEU A 31 -3.90 -6.24 -0.35
N ILE A 32 -3.92 -4.91 -0.33
CA ILE A 32 -2.80 -4.09 0.17
C ILE A 32 -2.70 -4.18 1.69
N LEU A 33 -3.83 -4.24 2.39
CA LEU A 33 -3.86 -4.45 3.84
C LEU A 33 -3.17 -5.77 4.20
N ILE A 34 -3.52 -6.86 3.50
CA ILE A 34 -2.90 -8.18 3.71
C ILE A 34 -1.40 -8.10 3.41
N LYS A 35 -1.01 -7.49 2.28
CA LYS A 35 0.39 -7.31 1.91
C LYS A 35 1.17 -6.56 3.00
N GLY A 36 0.64 -5.45 3.50
CA GLY A 36 1.25 -4.64 4.56
C GLY A 36 1.38 -5.40 5.87
N LEU A 37 0.34 -6.15 6.27
CA LEU A 37 0.38 -6.98 7.47
C LEU A 37 1.41 -8.11 7.37
N ILE A 38 1.49 -8.80 6.23
CA ILE A 38 2.51 -9.82 5.98
C ILE A 38 3.91 -9.21 6.07
N SER A 39 4.10 -8.01 5.51
CA SER A 39 5.38 -7.28 5.59
C SER A 39 5.77 -7.00 7.04
N ILE A 40 4.85 -6.43 7.85
CA ILE A 40 5.10 -6.13 9.26
C ILE A 40 5.41 -7.40 10.06
N ILE A 41 4.62 -8.47 9.89
CA ILE A 41 4.82 -9.75 10.61
C ILE A 41 6.16 -10.39 10.24
N SER A 42 6.49 -10.42 8.94
CA SER A 42 7.76 -11.00 8.47
C SER A 42 8.98 -10.20 8.94
N SER A 43 8.87 -8.87 9.02
CA SER A 43 9.90 -8.00 9.56
C SER A 43 10.09 -8.21 11.06
N ALA A 44 8.98 -8.28 11.82
CA ALA A 44 9.01 -8.60 13.24
C ALA A 44 9.63 -9.98 13.53
N ALA A 45 9.30 -11.00 12.73
CA ALA A 45 9.91 -12.33 12.82
C ALA A 45 11.43 -12.30 12.54
N SER A 46 11.88 -11.36 11.71
CA SER A 46 13.29 -11.13 11.40
C SER A 46 14.02 -10.26 12.43
N LYS A 47 13.35 -9.87 13.53
CA LYS A 47 13.83 -8.92 14.56
C LYS A 47 14.05 -7.49 14.05
N TRP A 48 13.43 -7.15 12.92
CA TRP A 48 13.35 -5.77 12.41
C TRP A 48 12.01 -5.19 12.85
N TYR A 49 12.02 -4.41 13.93
CA TYR A 49 10.78 -3.96 14.57
C TYR A 49 10.09 -2.79 13.87
N PHE A 50 10.78 -2.10 12.95
CA PHE A 50 10.27 -0.89 12.28
C PHE A 50 10.22 -1.07 10.76
N ASP A 51 9.22 -1.80 10.28
CA ASP A 51 8.89 -1.85 8.85
C ASP A 51 7.96 -0.70 8.45
N TYR A 52 8.55 0.49 8.25
CA TYR A 52 7.82 1.68 7.81
C TYR A 52 7.09 1.47 6.47
N LEU A 53 7.64 0.64 5.57
CA LEU A 53 7.02 0.39 4.27
C LEU A 53 5.77 -0.48 4.41
N GLY A 54 5.78 -1.45 5.31
CA GLY A 54 4.60 -2.25 5.64
C GLY A 54 3.50 -1.41 6.29
N TRP A 55 3.87 -0.49 7.19
CA TRP A 55 2.90 0.43 7.81
C TRP A 55 2.26 1.41 6.82
N ILE A 56 3.02 1.89 5.81
CA ILE A 56 2.46 2.75 4.74
C ILE A 56 1.36 2.01 3.98
N ASP A 57 1.55 0.72 3.66
CA ASP A 57 0.54 -0.08 2.94
C ASP A 57 -0.74 -0.25 3.81
N VAL A 58 -0.57 -0.53 5.10
CA VAL A 58 -1.70 -0.67 6.03
C VAL A 58 -2.47 0.63 6.16
N ILE A 59 -1.78 1.76 6.36
CA ILE A 59 -2.42 3.08 6.48
C ILE A 59 -3.12 3.45 5.16
N ALA A 60 -2.47 3.25 4.02
CA ALA A 60 -3.02 3.51 2.71
C ALA A 60 -4.30 2.70 2.45
N ALA A 61 -4.29 1.41 2.77
CA ALA A 61 -5.47 0.55 2.68
C ALA A 61 -6.61 1.01 3.59
N LEU A 62 -6.30 1.38 4.85
CA LEU A 62 -7.31 1.90 5.78
C LEU A 62 -7.92 3.21 5.29
N LEU A 63 -7.14 4.12 4.72
CA LEU A 63 -7.64 5.37 4.15
C LEU A 63 -8.64 5.11 3.01
N ILE A 64 -8.35 4.12 2.14
CA ILE A 64 -9.28 3.72 1.08
C ILE A 64 -10.56 3.10 1.66
N LEU A 65 -10.43 2.18 2.63
CA LEU A 65 -11.58 1.51 3.26
C LEU A 65 -12.50 2.49 4.00
N LEU A 66 -11.92 3.50 4.65
CA LEU A 66 -12.63 4.55 5.36
C LEU A 66 -13.09 5.69 4.43
N ASN A 67 -12.75 5.64 3.14
CA ASN A 67 -13.05 6.68 2.16
C ASN A 67 -12.53 8.08 2.60
N ILE A 68 -11.32 8.10 3.17
CA ILE A 68 -10.65 9.31 3.62
C ILE A 68 -9.65 9.74 2.54
N ASN A 69 -9.95 10.85 1.87
CA ASN A 69 -9.09 11.41 0.84
C ASN A 69 -7.99 12.25 1.50
N PHE A 70 -6.76 11.75 1.49
CA PHE A 70 -5.60 12.47 2.03
C PHE A 70 -4.44 12.44 1.03
N VAL A 71 -4.33 13.50 0.23
CA VAL A 71 -3.39 13.58 -0.92
C VAL A 71 -1.94 13.34 -0.52
N PHE A 72 -1.52 13.81 0.65
CA PHE A 72 -0.17 13.58 1.14
C PHE A 72 0.12 12.08 1.38
N PHE A 73 -0.84 11.33 1.93
CA PHE A 73 -0.71 9.89 2.14
C PHE A 73 -0.85 9.09 0.84
N ALA A 74 -1.47 9.65 -0.20
CA ALA A 74 -1.50 9.04 -1.52
C ALA A 74 -0.13 9.03 -2.22
N ALA A 75 0.71 10.04 -1.97
CA ALA A 75 2.04 10.15 -2.58
C ALA A 75 3.00 9.04 -2.10
N LEU A 76 2.89 8.62 -0.83
CA LEU A 76 3.79 7.63 -0.23
C LEU A 76 3.74 6.24 -0.92
N PRO A 77 2.57 5.59 -1.12
CA PRO A 77 2.48 4.32 -1.83
C PRO A 77 2.82 4.47 -3.32
N ILE A 78 2.56 5.63 -3.95
CA ILE A 78 2.99 5.89 -5.34
C ILE A 78 4.51 5.89 -5.45
N LEU A 79 5.21 6.64 -4.58
CA LEU A 79 6.68 6.69 -4.58
C LEU A 79 7.29 5.32 -4.31
N LYS A 80 6.72 4.57 -3.35
CA LYS A 80 7.12 3.19 -3.05
C LYS A 80 6.93 2.27 -4.26
N GLY A 81 5.79 2.39 -4.95
CA GLY A 81 5.51 1.59 -6.12
C GLY A 81 6.42 1.91 -7.30
N LEU A 82 6.73 3.19 -7.53
CA LEU A 82 7.71 3.62 -8.54
C LEU A 82 9.10 3.06 -8.25
N TYR A 83 9.55 3.14 -7.00
CA TYR A 83 10.82 2.55 -6.58
C TYR A 83 10.86 1.04 -6.88
N SER A 84 9.77 0.32 -6.55
CA SER A 84 9.67 -1.13 -6.77
C SER A 84 9.57 -1.55 -8.24
N ILE A 85 9.26 -0.62 -9.15
CA ILE A 85 9.25 -0.88 -10.60
C ILE A 85 10.64 -0.68 -11.21
N ILE A 86 11.39 0.29 -10.68
CA ILE A 86 12.73 0.66 -11.15
C ILE A 86 13.76 -0.39 -10.72
N VAL A 87 13.67 -0.86 -9.47
CA VAL A 87 14.54 -1.89 -8.88
C VAL A 87 14.10 -3.29 -9.31
#